data_AF-A0A1M4Y825-F1
#
_entry.id   AF-A0A1M4Y825-F1
#
_cell.length_a   1.000
_cell.length_b   1.000
_cell.length_c   1.000
_cell.angle_alpha   90.00
_cell.angle_beta   90.00
_cell.angle_gamma   90.00
#
_symmetry.space_group_name_H-M   'P 1'
#
loop_
_entity.id
_entity.type
_entity.pdbx_description
1 polymer ?
#
loop_
_entity_poly.entity_id
_entity_poly.type
_entity_poly.pdbx_seq_one_letter_code
_entity_poly.pdbx_strand_id
1 'polypeptide(L)'
;MRYARWLCLALSAMLAGCANGPSTSPSPQPYTSRLQAEASRASVLPGSSLHSLDRQFSALRQDPFITIRQALLDEYERWRGAPYALGGERKSGIDCSALVQQVFDTRFALVLPRTTHGQVRQGVRIGRDELKAGDLVFFSPPGAYRHVGIYVGEGRFLHASRSRGVMLSRLDNVFWRRYYWQARRPFDNTELARNASRGSEG
;
A
#
# COMPACT_ATOMS: atom_id res chain seq x y z
N MET A 1 55.99 -12.86 23.71
CA MET A 1 56.44 -14.23 23.39
C MET A 1 55.58 -14.79 22.24
N ARG A 2 56.22 -15.13 21.11
CA ARG A 2 55.87 -16.13 20.07
C ARG A 2 54.55 -15.94 19.27
N TYR A 3 54.56 -15.33 18.08
CA TYR A 3 54.86 -15.86 16.70
C TYR A 3 53.90 -16.94 16.17
N ALA A 4 53.18 -16.64 15.06
CA ALA A 4 52.86 -17.49 13.89
C ALA A 4 51.66 -16.85 13.11
N ARG A 5 51.83 -15.91 12.18
CA ARG A 5 52.24 -16.10 10.77
C ARG A 5 51.89 -17.48 10.20
N TRP A 6 50.72 -17.58 9.57
CA TRP A 6 50.48 -18.55 8.49
C TRP A 6 50.07 -17.80 7.23
N LEU A 7 51.00 -17.87 6.29
CA LEU A 7 50.96 -17.34 4.94
C LEU A 7 50.61 -18.54 4.06
N CYS A 8 49.42 -18.55 3.45
CA CYS A 8 49.12 -19.43 2.33
C CYS A 8 48.61 -18.56 1.18
N LEU A 9 49.55 -18.12 0.36
CA LEU A 9 49.30 -17.76 -1.02
C LEU A 9 48.83 -19.02 -1.76
N ALA A 10 47.65 -18.95 -2.38
CA ALA A 10 47.32 -19.80 -3.52
C ALA A 10 46.77 -18.90 -4.63
N LEU A 11 47.57 -18.86 -5.68
CA LEU A 11 47.50 -18.04 -6.87
C LEU A 11 46.50 -18.66 -7.87
N SER A 12 45.95 -17.79 -8.72
CA SER A 12 45.45 -18.07 -10.09
C SER A 12 43.96 -18.39 -10.24
N ALA A 13 43.21 -17.43 -10.82
CA ALA A 13 42.30 -17.71 -11.93
C ALA A 13 41.83 -16.40 -12.61
N MET A 14 42.23 -16.28 -13.88
CA MET A 14 41.43 -15.74 -14.99
C MET A 14 41.19 -14.21 -15.03
N LEU A 15 42.22 -13.45 -15.46
CA LEU A 15 41.99 -12.18 -16.14
C LEU A 15 41.65 -12.48 -17.62
N ALA A 16 40.40 -12.25 -17.98
CA ALA A 16 39.97 -12.28 -19.38
C ALA A 16 40.62 -11.10 -20.13
N GLY A 17 41.53 -11.44 -21.03
CA GLY A 17 42.06 -10.51 -22.03
C GLY A 17 41.13 -10.48 -23.25
N CYS A 18 40.73 -9.29 -23.66
CA CYS A 18 40.26 -9.04 -25.02
C CYS A 18 41.13 -7.93 -25.61
N ALA A 19 41.90 -8.30 -26.63
CA ALA A 19 42.70 -7.41 -27.43
C ALA A 19 41.78 -6.55 -28.32
N ASN A 20 41.96 -5.22 -28.30
CA ASN A 20 41.37 -4.33 -29.29
C ASN A 20 42.35 -4.18 -30.47
N GLY A 21 41.94 -4.71 -31.62
CA GLY A 21 42.63 -4.52 -32.91
C GLY A 21 42.43 -3.11 -33.47
N PRO A 22 43.14 -2.78 -34.56
CA PRO A 22 43.21 -1.42 -35.10
C PRO A 22 41.89 -0.98 -35.75
N SER A 23 41.53 0.27 -35.49
CA SER A 23 40.39 0.98 -36.08
C SER A 23 40.64 1.28 -37.57
N THR A 24 40.23 0.39 -38.47
CA THR A 24 40.03 0.77 -39.88
C THR A 24 38.65 1.40 -40.03
N SER A 25 38.62 2.72 -40.26
CA SER A 25 37.41 3.46 -40.65
C SER A 25 36.85 2.94 -41.98
N PRO A 26 35.60 2.46 -42.04
CA PRO A 26 34.90 2.29 -43.29
C PRO A 26 34.32 3.64 -43.74
N SER A 27 34.57 3.97 -45.01
CA SER A 27 33.93 5.03 -45.78
C SER A 27 32.41 5.10 -45.53
N PRO A 28 31.77 6.29 -45.53
CA PRO A 28 30.33 6.40 -45.36
C PRO A 28 29.61 5.74 -46.55
N GLN A 29 29.00 4.59 -46.32
CA GLN A 29 27.98 4.02 -47.20
C GLN A 29 26.64 4.70 -46.88
N PRO A 30 25.76 4.90 -47.88
CA PRO A 30 24.47 5.53 -47.67
C PRO A 30 23.64 4.74 -46.64
N TYR A 31 23.21 5.48 -45.61
CA TYR A 31 22.41 5.04 -44.46
C TYR A 31 21.18 4.18 -44.82
N THR A 32 20.67 4.35 -46.04
CA THR A 32 19.49 3.67 -46.57
C THR A 32 19.65 2.15 -46.72
N SER A 33 20.87 1.66 -46.95
CA SER A 33 21.12 0.22 -47.16
C SER A 33 21.08 -0.62 -45.87
N ARG A 34 21.36 -0.01 -44.70
CA ARG A 34 21.34 -0.71 -43.41
C ARG A 34 19.93 -0.82 -42.82
N LEU A 35 19.14 0.23 -42.98
CA LEU A 35 17.74 0.25 -42.53
C LEU A 35 16.88 -0.79 -43.25
N GLN A 36 17.14 -1.03 -44.54
CA GLN A 36 16.34 -1.97 -45.33
C GLN A 36 16.65 -3.44 -45.01
N ALA A 37 17.86 -3.73 -44.52
CA ALA A 37 18.25 -5.06 -44.04
C ALA A 37 17.76 -5.38 -42.62
N GLU A 38 17.62 -4.36 -41.76
CA GLU A 38 17.00 -4.53 -40.42
C GLU A 38 15.47 -4.57 -40.48
N ALA A 39 14.86 -3.80 -41.39
CA ALA A 39 13.42 -3.80 -41.60
C ALA A 39 12.86 -5.12 -42.17
N SER A 40 13.68 -5.87 -42.90
CA SER A 40 13.29 -7.15 -43.52
C SER A 40 13.48 -8.38 -42.61
N ARG A 41 14.04 -8.20 -41.40
CA ARG A 41 14.07 -9.24 -40.34
C ARG A 41 13.00 -9.05 -39.25
N ALA A 42 12.30 -7.93 -39.25
CA ALA A 42 11.23 -7.63 -38.30
C ALA A 42 9.85 -8.00 -38.85
N SER A 43 9.72 -9.21 -39.38
CA SER A 43 8.42 -9.82 -39.69
C SER A 43 8.09 -10.85 -38.62
N VAL A 44 6.93 -10.68 -37.97
CA VAL A 44 6.37 -11.34 -36.75
C VAL A 44 6.54 -10.40 -35.53
N LEU A 45 5.58 -9.53 -35.17
CA LEU A 45 4.22 -9.81 -34.67
C LEU A 45 3.19 -8.69 -34.97
N PRO A 46 1.88 -9.02 -35.01
CA PRO A 46 0.78 -8.08 -35.24
C PRO A 46 0.41 -7.24 -34.00
N GLY A 47 -0.29 -6.13 -34.25
CA GLY A 47 -0.57 -5.02 -33.32
C GLY A 47 -0.87 -5.39 -31.87
N SER A 48 -0.16 -4.76 -30.94
CA SER A 48 -0.34 -5.04 -29.51
C SER A 48 -0.02 -3.90 -28.54
N SER A 49 0.41 -2.70 -28.94
CA SER A 49 0.78 -1.67 -27.96
C SER A 49 -0.41 -1.00 -27.26
N LEU A 50 -1.46 -0.60 -27.99
CA LEU A 50 -2.60 0.10 -27.37
C LEU A 50 -3.47 -0.83 -26.51
N HIS A 51 -3.71 -2.07 -26.93
CA HIS A 51 -4.54 -3.01 -26.17
C HIS A 51 -3.80 -3.65 -24.98
N SER A 52 -2.47 -3.81 -25.04
CA SER A 52 -1.69 -4.22 -23.87
C SER A 52 -1.60 -3.11 -22.83
N LEU A 53 -1.46 -1.86 -23.29
CA LEU A 53 -1.46 -0.68 -22.42
C LEU A 53 -2.84 -0.46 -21.81
N ASP A 54 -3.93 -0.59 -22.56
CA ASP A 54 -5.30 -0.45 -22.02
C ASP A 54 -5.63 -1.55 -21.01
N ARG A 55 -5.16 -2.80 -21.22
CA ARG A 55 -5.23 -3.85 -20.20
C ARG A 55 -4.37 -3.57 -18.98
N GLN A 56 -3.14 -3.06 -19.14
CA GLN A 56 -2.31 -2.65 -18.00
C GLN A 56 -2.95 -1.49 -17.22
N PHE A 57 -3.49 -0.50 -17.91
CA PHE A 57 -4.17 0.65 -17.31
C PHE A 57 -5.47 0.24 -16.60
N SER A 58 -6.19 -0.74 -17.16
CA SER A 58 -7.38 -1.34 -16.55
C SER A 58 -7.02 -2.18 -15.32
N ALA A 59 -5.94 -2.95 -15.37
CA ALA A 59 -5.44 -3.72 -14.23
C ALA A 59 -4.94 -2.82 -13.09
N LEU A 60 -4.27 -1.70 -13.41
CA LEU A 60 -3.89 -0.68 -12.42
C LEU A 60 -5.11 0.02 -11.81
N ARG A 61 -6.21 0.19 -12.57
CA ARG A 61 -7.52 0.64 -12.07
C ARG A 61 -8.23 -0.41 -11.21
N GLN A 62 -7.80 -1.66 -11.25
CA GLN A 62 -8.42 -2.79 -10.57
C GLN A 62 -7.61 -3.27 -9.35
N ASP A 63 -6.62 -2.51 -8.88
CA ASP A 63 -5.98 -2.82 -7.60
C ASP A 63 -7.01 -2.62 -6.47
N PRO A 64 -7.42 -3.70 -5.76
CA PRO A 64 -8.41 -3.60 -4.69
C PRO A 64 -8.00 -2.59 -3.62
N PHE A 65 -6.71 -2.41 -3.36
CA PHE A 65 -6.22 -1.48 -2.33
C PHE A 65 -6.39 -0.02 -2.72
N ILE A 66 -6.32 0.30 -4.01
CA ILE A 66 -6.56 1.65 -4.51
C ILE A 66 -8.05 2.00 -4.36
N THR A 67 -8.94 1.08 -4.74
CA THR A 67 -10.39 1.25 -4.58
C THR A 67 -10.78 1.42 -3.11
N ILE A 68 -10.29 0.55 -2.23
CA ILE A 68 -10.56 0.64 -0.79
C ILE A 68 -10.03 1.97 -0.23
N ARG A 69 -8.80 2.34 -0.59
CA ARG A 69 -8.20 3.62 -0.15
C ARG A 69 -9.05 4.81 -0.58
N GLN A 70 -9.51 4.85 -1.83
CA GLN A 70 -10.35 5.94 -2.32
C GLN A 70 -11.65 6.04 -1.51
N ALA A 71 -12.35 4.93 -1.31
CA ALA A 71 -13.58 4.90 -0.49
C ALA A 71 -13.35 5.39 0.95
N LEU A 72 -12.21 5.05 1.56
CA LEU A 72 -11.84 5.53 2.89
C LEU A 72 -11.49 7.02 2.92
N LEU A 73 -10.91 7.57 1.85
CA LEU A 73 -10.62 8.99 1.74
C LEU A 73 -11.90 9.80 1.52
N ASP A 74 -12.84 9.31 0.73
CA ASP A 74 -14.15 9.93 0.58
C ASP A 74 -14.89 9.95 1.92
N GLU A 75 -14.76 8.86 2.69
CA GLU A 75 -15.31 8.79 4.04
C GLU A 75 -14.66 9.75 5.03
N TYR A 76 -13.35 9.88 4.95
CA TYR A 76 -12.63 10.88 5.70
C TYR A 76 -13.18 12.27 5.40
N GLU A 77 -13.36 12.67 4.12
CA GLU A 77 -13.91 13.98 3.80
C GLU A 77 -15.31 14.20 4.36
N ARG A 78 -16.17 13.16 4.37
CA ARG A 78 -17.48 13.27 5.02
C ARG A 78 -17.35 13.57 6.51
N TRP A 79 -16.44 12.90 7.22
CA TRP A 79 -16.34 12.98 8.69
C TRP A 79 -15.35 13.98 9.23
N ARG A 80 -14.45 14.51 8.40
CA ARG A 80 -13.33 15.36 8.78
C ARG A 80 -13.77 16.47 9.74
N GLY A 81 -13.14 16.51 10.90
CA GLY A 81 -13.41 17.51 11.93
C GLY A 81 -14.59 17.24 12.86
N ALA A 82 -15.41 16.20 12.62
CA ALA A 82 -16.46 15.81 13.57
C ALA A 82 -15.85 15.57 14.97
N PRO A 83 -16.38 16.20 16.03
CA PRO A 83 -15.74 16.16 17.35
C PRO A 83 -15.81 14.77 17.96
N TYR A 84 -14.84 14.46 18.82
CA TYR A 84 -14.85 13.22 19.57
C TYR A 84 -15.88 13.30 20.70
N ALA A 85 -16.74 12.29 20.79
CA ALA A 85 -17.63 12.09 21.93
C ALA A 85 -17.65 10.59 22.28
N LEU A 86 -17.25 10.23 23.50
CA LEU A 86 -17.27 8.83 23.95
C LEU A 86 -18.71 8.28 23.90
N GLY A 87 -18.92 7.15 23.23
CA GLY A 87 -20.26 6.59 23.01
C GLY A 87 -21.04 7.27 21.87
N GLY A 88 -20.52 8.36 21.30
CA GLY A 88 -21.15 9.09 20.21
C GLY A 88 -21.11 8.32 18.88
N GLU A 89 -22.14 8.52 18.06
CA GLU A 89 -22.36 7.82 16.78
C GLU A 89 -22.77 8.78 15.65
N ARG A 90 -22.73 10.10 15.88
CA ARG A 90 -23.28 11.11 14.96
C ARG A 90 -22.23 12.13 14.54
N LYS A 91 -22.52 12.92 13.50
CA LYS A 91 -21.64 14.01 13.04
C LYS A 91 -21.35 15.08 14.11
N SER A 92 -22.29 15.29 15.04
CA SER A 92 -22.11 16.20 16.17
C SER A 92 -21.24 15.62 17.30
N GLY A 93 -20.85 14.35 17.22
CA GLY A 93 -20.02 13.68 18.22
C GLY A 93 -19.91 12.18 17.94
N ILE A 94 -18.69 11.70 17.71
CA ILE A 94 -18.42 10.29 17.40
C ILE A 94 -17.19 9.75 18.11
N ASP A 95 -17.22 8.50 18.60
CA ASP A 95 -16.04 7.84 19.14
C ASP A 95 -15.26 7.04 18.10
N CYS A 96 -14.08 6.54 18.48
CA CYS A 96 -13.18 5.84 17.57
C CYS A 96 -13.79 4.55 16.99
N SER A 97 -14.44 3.74 17.84
CA SER A 97 -15.05 2.49 17.41
C SER A 97 -16.33 2.70 16.61
N ALA A 98 -17.14 3.71 16.96
CA ALA A 98 -18.31 4.13 16.20
C ALA A 98 -17.93 4.62 14.81
N LEU A 99 -16.87 5.43 14.69
CA LEU A 99 -16.38 5.87 13.39
C LEU A 99 -16.04 4.67 12.51
N VAL A 100 -15.26 3.71 13.04
CA VAL A 100 -14.91 2.50 12.30
C VAL A 100 -16.15 1.71 11.88
N GLN A 101 -17.12 1.53 12.79
CA GLN A 101 -18.37 0.85 12.48
C GLN A 101 -19.15 1.55 11.36
N GLN A 102 -19.33 2.87 11.46
CA GLN A 102 -20.07 3.68 10.48
C GLN A 102 -19.42 3.67 9.10
N VAL A 103 -18.09 3.76 9.04
CA VAL A 103 -17.34 3.66 7.78
C VAL A 103 -17.58 2.31 7.12
N PHE A 104 -17.43 1.21 7.86
CA PHE A 104 -17.57 -0.12 7.30
C PHE A 104 -19.00 -0.45 6.87
N ASP A 105 -19.97 -0.03 7.67
CA ASP A 105 -21.39 -0.20 7.35
C ASP A 105 -21.78 0.61 6.10
N THR A 106 -21.44 1.90 6.07
CA THR A 106 -21.86 2.78 4.96
C THR A 106 -21.11 2.49 3.66
N ARG A 107 -19.80 2.24 3.71
CA ARG A 107 -18.97 2.12 2.50
C ARG A 107 -18.79 0.70 2.01
N PHE A 108 -18.85 -0.28 2.90
CA PHE A 108 -18.61 -1.67 2.53
C PHE A 108 -19.79 -2.57 2.83
N ALA A 109 -20.91 -2.07 3.38
CA ALA A 109 -22.06 -2.87 3.79
C ALA A 109 -21.69 -4.02 4.74
N LEU A 110 -20.72 -3.77 5.63
CA LEU A 110 -20.17 -4.76 6.56
C LEU A 110 -20.28 -4.25 8.00
N VAL A 111 -20.86 -5.08 8.86
CA VAL A 111 -21.12 -4.70 10.26
C VAL A 111 -19.95 -5.13 11.13
N LEU A 112 -19.33 -4.15 11.81
CA LEU A 112 -18.36 -4.39 12.88
C LEU A 112 -19.02 -4.23 14.25
N PRO A 113 -18.51 -4.90 15.30
CA PRO A 113 -18.96 -4.66 16.67
C PRO A 113 -18.81 -3.19 17.08
N ARG A 114 -19.71 -2.71 17.94
CA ARG A 114 -19.75 -1.31 18.39
C ARG A 114 -18.53 -0.86 19.17
N THR A 115 -17.84 -1.77 19.86
CA THR A 115 -16.76 -1.44 20.80
C THR A 115 -15.38 -1.83 20.26
N THR A 116 -14.34 -1.08 20.66
CA THR A 116 -12.94 -1.42 20.35
C THR A 116 -12.59 -2.85 20.78
N HIS A 117 -13.12 -3.31 21.93
CA HIS A 117 -12.92 -4.67 22.42
C HIS A 117 -13.56 -5.74 21.53
N GLY A 118 -14.71 -5.44 20.91
CA GLY A 118 -15.31 -6.33 19.91
C GLY A 118 -14.53 -6.33 18.60
N GLN A 119 -14.13 -5.14 18.13
CA GLN A 119 -13.42 -4.95 16.86
C GLN A 119 -12.03 -5.62 16.86
N VAL A 120 -11.30 -5.59 17.98
CA VAL A 120 -9.97 -6.21 18.07
C VAL A 120 -9.99 -7.75 17.99
N ARG A 121 -11.17 -8.36 18.08
CA ARG A 121 -11.39 -9.80 17.90
C ARG A 121 -11.85 -10.18 16.49
N GLN A 122 -12.11 -9.20 15.62
CA GLN A 122 -12.58 -9.48 14.27
C GLN A 122 -11.42 -9.86 13.34
N GLY A 123 -11.70 -10.83 12.47
CA GLY A 123 -10.78 -11.33 11.45
C GLY A 123 -9.42 -11.81 12.00
N VAL A 124 -8.40 -11.70 11.16
CA VAL A 124 -7.07 -12.25 11.45
C VAL A 124 -6.11 -11.20 11.98
N ARG A 125 -5.19 -11.60 12.86
CA ARG A 125 -4.07 -10.74 13.29
C ARG A 125 -3.05 -10.66 12.16
N ILE A 126 -2.53 -9.46 11.89
CA ILE A 126 -1.52 -9.24 10.85
C ILE A 126 -0.32 -8.49 11.43
N GLY A 127 0.85 -8.68 10.82
CA GLY A 127 2.04 -7.88 11.04
C GLY A 127 1.84 -6.42 10.63
N ARG A 128 2.65 -5.52 11.19
CA ARG A 128 2.59 -4.09 10.87
C ARG A 128 3.07 -3.81 9.44
N ASP A 129 4.03 -4.58 8.98
CA ASP A 129 4.61 -4.60 7.63
C ASP A 129 3.65 -5.18 6.57
N GLU A 130 2.63 -5.92 6.98
CA GLU A 130 1.60 -6.51 6.12
C GLU A 130 0.36 -5.61 5.93
N LEU A 131 0.37 -4.40 6.50
CA LEU A 131 -0.76 -3.49 6.51
C LEU A 131 -1.18 -3.07 5.09
N LYS A 132 -2.48 -3.20 4.82
CA LYS A 132 -3.14 -2.80 3.58
C LYS A 132 -4.38 -1.96 3.88
N ALA A 133 -4.78 -1.11 2.94
CA ALA A 133 -5.94 -0.23 3.12
C ALA A 133 -7.18 -1.06 3.51
N GLY A 134 -7.90 -0.61 4.54
CA GLY A 134 -9.02 -1.35 5.14
C GLY A 134 -8.65 -2.16 6.39
N ASP A 135 -7.36 -2.40 6.67
CA ASP A 135 -6.98 -3.04 7.93
C ASP A 135 -7.23 -2.13 9.14
N LEU A 136 -7.57 -2.71 10.29
CA LEU A 136 -7.77 -1.97 11.54
C LEU A 136 -6.47 -1.93 12.34
N VAL A 137 -6.09 -0.74 12.79
CA VAL A 137 -4.94 -0.52 13.69
C VAL A 137 -5.42 -0.18 15.08
N PHE A 138 -4.84 -0.84 16.08
CA PHE A 138 -5.22 -0.70 17.48
C PHE A 138 -4.06 -0.14 18.29
N PHE A 139 -4.40 0.69 19.28
CA PHE A 139 -3.44 1.34 20.15
C PHE A 139 -3.83 1.19 21.62
N SER A 140 -2.80 1.20 22.47
CA SER A 140 -2.89 1.14 23.93
C SER A 140 -2.19 2.35 24.57
N PRO A 141 -2.74 3.57 24.46
CA PRO A 141 -2.20 4.73 25.16
C PRO A 141 -2.31 4.58 26.69
N PRO A 142 -1.65 5.45 27.48
CA PRO A 142 -1.73 5.41 28.93
C PRO A 142 -3.17 5.62 29.42
N GLY A 143 -3.54 4.90 30.48
CA GLY A 143 -4.88 4.87 31.02
C GLY A 143 -5.71 3.67 30.55
N ALA A 144 -6.93 3.56 31.06
CA ALA A 144 -7.82 2.42 30.83
C ALA A 144 -8.64 2.56 29.54
N TYR A 145 -8.04 2.98 28.42
CA TYR A 145 -8.74 3.06 27.14
C TYR A 145 -7.97 2.39 26.00
N ARG A 146 -8.74 1.86 25.04
CA ARG A 146 -8.23 1.29 23.79
C ARG A 146 -8.69 2.17 22.64
N HIS A 147 -7.81 2.38 21.67
CA HIS A 147 -8.08 3.21 20.51
C HIS A 147 -7.99 2.37 19.23
N VAL A 148 -8.80 2.72 18.24
CA VAL A 148 -8.86 2.04 16.94
C VAL A 148 -8.91 3.08 15.82
N GLY A 149 -8.37 2.72 14.66
CA GLY A 149 -8.53 3.44 13.43
C GLY A 149 -8.40 2.51 12.21
N ILE A 150 -8.73 3.04 11.04
CA ILE A 150 -8.69 2.31 9.78
C ILE A 150 -7.43 2.73 9.02
N TYR A 151 -6.56 1.78 8.70
CA TYR A 151 -5.40 2.05 7.86
C TYR A 151 -5.85 2.39 6.44
N VAL A 152 -5.36 3.52 5.92
CA VAL A 152 -5.73 4.02 4.58
C VAL A 152 -4.59 3.87 3.56
N GLY A 153 -3.47 3.26 3.97
CA GLY A 153 -2.25 3.19 3.14
C GLY A 153 -1.24 4.29 3.44
N GLU A 154 -0.03 4.15 2.88
CA GLU A 154 1.06 5.13 3.00
C GLU A 154 1.41 5.54 4.45
N GLY A 155 1.30 4.59 5.39
CA GLY A 155 1.58 4.85 6.79
C GLY A 155 0.53 5.74 7.48
N ARG A 156 -0.62 6.00 6.87
CA ARG A 156 -1.70 6.83 7.42
C ARG A 156 -2.90 6.00 7.87
N PHE A 157 -3.66 6.52 8.84
CA PHE A 157 -4.89 5.91 9.30
C PHE A 157 -5.95 6.95 9.69
N LEU A 158 -7.21 6.63 9.41
CA LEU A 158 -8.41 7.39 9.75
C LEU A 158 -8.89 7.02 11.15
N HIS A 159 -9.15 8.01 11.99
CA HIS A 159 -9.65 7.79 13.35
C HIS A 159 -10.33 9.03 13.93
N ALA A 160 -11.11 8.86 15.00
CA ALA A 160 -11.61 9.96 15.82
C ALA A 160 -10.62 10.30 16.93
N SER A 161 -9.87 11.41 16.79
CA SER A 161 -8.94 11.90 17.81
C SER A 161 -9.68 12.60 18.95
N ARG A 162 -9.34 12.26 20.21
CA ARG A 162 -9.97 12.88 21.40
C ARG A 162 -9.87 14.41 21.43
N SER A 163 -8.78 14.98 20.92
CA SER A 163 -8.54 16.43 20.97
C SER A 163 -8.81 17.16 19.66
N ARG A 164 -8.87 16.44 18.53
CA ARG A 164 -8.94 17.05 17.19
C ARG A 164 -10.10 16.55 16.33
N GLY A 165 -10.95 15.68 16.88
CA GLY A 165 -12.04 15.06 16.13
C GLY A 165 -11.53 14.09 15.06
N VAL A 166 -12.36 13.80 14.08
CA VAL A 166 -12.01 12.87 13.00
C VAL A 166 -10.93 13.44 12.10
N MET A 167 -9.82 12.70 11.97
CA MET A 167 -8.65 13.11 11.21
C MET A 167 -7.87 11.91 10.64
N LEU A 168 -6.95 12.22 9.72
CA LEU A 168 -5.88 11.30 9.32
C LEU A 168 -4.63 11.56 10.16
N SER A 169 -4.04 10.49 10.69
CA SER A 169 -2.76 10.52 11.41
C SER A 169 -1.74 9.60 10.76
N ARG A 170 -0.45 9.86 10.99
CA ARG A 170 0.64 8.95 10.57
C ARG A 170 1.00 7.95 11.68
N LEU A 171 1.25 6.70 11.31
CA LEU A 171 1.70 5.63 12.21
C LEU A 171 3.14 5.80 12.71
N ASP A 172 3.95 6.59 12.01
CA ASP A 172 5.34 6.89 12.40
C ASP A 172 5.47 8.07 13.38
N ASN A 173 4.37 8.80 13.62
CA ASN A 173 4.32 9.82 14.66
C ASN A 173 4.70 9.22 16.02
N VAL A 174 5.47 9.96 16.82
CA VAL A 174 6.03 9.49 18.10
C VAL A 174 4.97 8.87 19.02
N PHE A 175 3.79 9.50 19.12
CA PHE A 175 2.71 9.01 19.97
C PHE A 175 2.14 7.68 19.45
N TRP A 176 1.72 7.64 18.18
CA TRP A 176 1.11 6.44 17.58
C TRP A 176 2.09 5.29 17.46
N ARG A 177 3.36 5.57 17.17
CA ARG A 177 4.43 4.57 17.15
C ARG A 177 4.66 3.97 18.54
N ARG A 178 4.68 4.80 19.59
CA ARG A 178 4.89 4.35 20.97
C ARG A 178 3.77 3.46 21.49
N TYR A 179 2.53 3.78 21.14
CA TYR A 179 1.35 3.11 21.70
C TYR A 179 0.68 2.11 20.74
N TYR A 180 1.32 1.79 19.61
CA TYR A 180 0.83 0.76 18.70
C TYR A 180 0.72 -0.58 19.42
N TRP A 181 -0.43 -1.24 19.31
CA TRP A 181 -0.71 -2.51 19.99
C TRP A 181 -0.75 -3.69 19.01
N GLN A 182 -1.60 -3.60 17.99
CA GLN A 182 -1.77 -4.65 16.99
C GLN A 182 -2.56 -4.16 15.77
N ALA A 183 -2.59 -4.98 14.72
CA ALA A 183 -3.51 -4.79 13.61
C ALA A 183 -4.37 -6.05 13.37
N ARG A 184 -5.54 -5.82 12.75
CA ARG A 184 -6.44 -6.87 12.29
C ARG A 184 -6.85 -6.61 10.85
N ARG A 185 -6.96 -7.67 10.06
CA ARG A 185 -7.69 -7.66 8.79
C ARG A 185 -9.08 -8.23 9.05
N PRO A 186 -10.13 -7.40 9.19
CA PRO A 186 -11.45 -7.87 9.60
C PRO A 186 -12.18 -8.64 8.50
N PHE A 187 -11.95 -8.30 7.22
CA PHE A 187 -12.63 -8.86 6.06
C PHE A 187 -11.65 -9.06 4.89
N ASP A 188 -12.08 -9.81 3.87
CA ASP A 188 -11.27 -10.02 2.65
C ASP A 188 -11.20 -8.73 1.80
N ASN A 189 -10.03 -8.45 1.23
CA ASN A 189 -9.82 -7.22 0.48
C ASN A 189 -10.56 -7.22 -0.87
N THR A 190 -10.78 -8.38 -1.47
CA THR A 190 -11.56 -8.51 -2.70
C THR A 190 -13.02 -8.16 -2.43
N GLU A 191 -13.55 -8.60 -1.27
CA GLU A 191 -14.89 -8.23 -0.83
C GLU A 191 -15.01 -6.73 -0.56
N LEU A 192 -14.06 -6.15 0.19
CA LEU A 192 -14.06 -4.71 0.48
C LEU A 192 -14.04 -3.89 -0.81
N ALA A 193 -13.15 -4.22 -1.76
CA ALA A 193 -13.04 -3.51 -3.03
C ALA A 193 -14.32 -3.64 -3.88
N ARG A 194 -14.90 -4.84 -3.98
CA ARG A 194 -16.16 -5.06 -4.70
C ARG A 194 -17.30 -4.24 -4.10
N ASN A 195 -17.41 -4.19 -2.78
CA ASN A 195 -18.50 -3.46 -2.12
C ASN A 195 -18.28 -1.94 -2.25
N ALA A 196 -17.03 -1.48 -2.16
CA ALA A 196 -16.66 -0.08 -2.38
C ALA A 196 -17.08 0.42 -3.78
N SER A 197 -16.84 -0.38 -4.82
CA SER A 197 -17.21 -0.02 -6.20
C SER A 197 -18.72 0.08 -6.43
N ARG A 198 -19.54 -0.64 -5.64
CA ARG A 198 -21.00 -0.56 -5.73
C ARG A 198 -21.57 0.67 -5.04
N GLY A 199 -20.93 1.11 -3.95
CA GLY A 199 -21.36 2.28 -3.18
C GLY A 199 -21.12 3.63 -3.84
N SER A 200 -20.44 3.67 -4.99
CA SER A 200 -20.20 4.90 -5.77
C SER A 200 -21.21 5.16 -6.89
N GLU A 201 -22.12 4.22 -7.17
CA GLU A 201 -23.08 4.31 -8.29
C GLU A 201 -24.50 4.75 -7.88
N GLY A 202 -24.75 5.00 -6.59
CA GLY A 202 -26.04 5.46 -6.06
C GLY A 202 -25.94 6.81 -5.37
#